data_AF-A0A2V2CUI9-F1
#
_entry.id   AF-A0A2V2CUI9-F1
#
_cell.length_a   1.000
_cell.length_b   1.000
_cell.length_c   1.000
_cell.angle_alpha   90.00
_cell.angle_beta   90.00
_cell.angle_gamma   90.00
#
_symmetry.space_group_name_H-M   'P 1'
#
loop_
_entity.id
_entity.type
_entity.pdbx_description
1 polymer ?
#
loop_
_entity_poly.entity_id
_entity_poly.type
_entity_poly.pdbx_seq_one_letter_code
_entity_poly.pdbx_strand_id
1 'polypeptide(L)'
;MKENRKLLKEVLKDIQHDMSDEEVLNLLADSKISESPATEKYTLGQRAADAIAKFAGSWAFIFAFTGVLILWMVVNTILASNAFDPYPFILLNLVLSCVAAIQAPLIMMSQNRQEEKDRRRAENDYKVNLKTEIMIEDLYDKVNAILAKQSALEKKLLEQEENQPKP
;
A
#
# COMPACT_ATOMS: atom_id res chain seq x y z
N MET A 1 -21.39 -3.64 27.02
CA MET A 1 -22.40 -3.92 25.97
C MET A 1 -23.30 -2.71 25.63
N LYS A 2 -23.82 -1.94 26.60
CA LYS A 2 -24.66 -0.75 26.31
C LYS A 2 -23.87 0.50 25.89
N GLU A 3 -22.64 0.66 26.39
CA GLU A 3 -21.73 1.77 26.02
C GLU A 3 -21.25 1.70 24.57
N ASN A 4 -20.86 0.52 24.08
CA ASN A 4 -20.45 0.33 22.68
C ASN A 4 -21.56 0.62 21.68
N ARG A 5 -22.84 0.39 22.04
CA ARG A 5 -23.98 0.75 21.19
C ARG A 5 -24.24 2.26 21.17
N LYS A 6 -23.86 2.97 22.24
CA LYS A 6 -23.93 4.43 22.31
C LYS A 6 -22.84 5.05 21.44
N LEU A 7 -21.60 4.57 21.56
CA LEU A 7 -20.48 4.99 20.71
C LEU A 7 -20.71 4.67 19.24
N LEU A 8 -21.26 3.49 18.91
CA LEU A 8 -21.67 3.17 17.53
C LEU A 8 -22.75 4.11 17.01
N LYS A 9 -23.74 4.47 17.83
CA LYS A 9 -24.79 5.43 17.45
C LYS A 9 -24.26 6.85 17.35
N GLU A 10 -23.26 7.22 18.14
CA GLU A 10 -22.64 8.55 18.14
C GLU A 10 -21.71 8.71 16.93
N VAL A 11 -20.92 7.68 16.62
CA VAL A 11 -20.13 7.57 15.38
C VAL A 11 -21.04 7.48 14.14
N LEU A 12 -22.17 6.74 14.20
CA LEU A 12 -23.16 6.75 13.12
C LEU A 12 -23.84 8.11 12.98
N LYS A 13 -24.11 8.82 14.09
CA LYS A 13 -24.85 10.10 14.09
C LYS A 13 -23.99 11.26 13.60
N ASP A 14 -22.68 11.26 13.88
CA ASP A 14 -21.74 12.21 13.28
C ASP A 14 -21.52 11.95 11.78
N ILE A 15 -21.85 10.75 11.29
CA ILE A 15 -21.83 10.38 9.86
C ILE A 15 -23.22 10.56 9.19
N GLN A 16 -24.30 10.71 9.97
CA GLN A 16 -25.70 10.73 9.47
C GLN A 16 -26.37 12.10 9.43
N HIS A 17 -25.63 13.21 9.41
CA HIS A 17 -26.26 14.50 9.10
C HIS A 17 -26.04 14.93 7.65
N ASP A 18 -27.13 14.74 6.90
CA ASP A 18 -27.53 15.45 5.68
C ASP A 18 -26.90 15.04 4.34
N MET A 19 -27.06 13.77 3.95
CA MET A 19 -26.84 13.40 2.55
C MET A 19 -27.90 12.42 2.05
N SER A 20 -28.70 12.90 1.11
CA SER A 20 -29.64 12.09 0.33
C SER A 20 -28.89 11.01 -0.45
N ASP A 21 -29.54 9.90 -0.79
CA ASP A 21 -28.91 8.76 -1.48
C ASP A 21 -28.18 9.18 -2.78
N GLU A 22 -28.59 10.28 -3.42
CA GLU A 22 -27.89 10.85 -4.59
C GLU A 22 -26.55 11.52 -4.23
N GLU A 23 -26.42 12.11 -3.06
CA GLU A 23 -25.22 12.79 -2.58
C GLU A 23 -24.18 11.77 -2.08
N VAL A 24 -24.63 10.63 -1.52
CA VAL A 24 -23.78 9.46 -1.26
C VAL A 24 -23.31 8.82 -2.58
N LEU A 25 -24.17 8.75 -3.60
CA LEU A 25 -23.79 8.24 -4.92
C LEU A 25 -22.82 9.19 -5.64
N ASN A 26 -23.03 10.49 -5.52
CA ASN A 26 -22.09 11.51 -6.00
C ASN A 26 -20.79 11.48 -5.20
N LEU A 27 -20.82 11.23 -3.89
CA LEU A 27 -19.61 11.03 -3.10
C LEU A 27 -18.89 9.73 -3.42
N LEU A 28 -19.58 8.66 -3.80
CA LEU A 28 -18.94 7.42 -4.25
C LEU A 28 -18.40 7.53 -5.68
N ALA A 29 -19.01 8.38 -6.51
CA ALA A 29 -18.53 8.71 -7.86
C ALA A 29 -17.39 9.75 -7.86
N ASP A 30 -17.42 10.72 -6.93
CA ASP A 30 -16.41 11.78 -6.76
C ASP A 30 -15.29 11.39 -5.79
N SER A 31 -15.55 10.44 -4.86
CA SER A 31 -14.48 9.71 -4.19
C SER A 31 -13.83 8.84 -5.24
N LYS A 32 -12.88 9.41 -5.96
CA LYS A 32 -11.92 8.67 -6.75
C LYS A 32 -11.46 7.48 -5.91
N ILE A 33 -11.96 6.30 -6.26
CA ILE A 33 -11.48 5.00 -5.78
C ILE A 33 -10.13 4.78 -6.46
N SER A 34 -9.20 5.63 -6.07
CA SER A 34 -7.84 5.84 -6.52
C SER A 34 -7.59 7.29 -6.12
N GLU A 35 -7.26 7.50 -4.85
CA GLU A 35 -6.12 8.40 -4.64
C GLU A 35 -4.98 7.82 -5.49
N SER A 36 -4.97 8.17 -6.79
CA SER A 36 -3.73 8.39 -7.49
C SER A 36 -2.93 9.24 -6.52
N PRO A 37 -1.70 8.86 -6.14
CA PRO A 37 -0.88 9.65 -5.24
C PRO A 37 -0.62 10.98 -5.94
N ALA A 38 -1.57 11.89 -5.80
CA ALA A 38 -1.64 13.15 -6.46
C ALA A 38 -0.64 14.02 -5.74
N THR A 39 0.59 13.94 -6.23
CA THR A 39 1.61 14.94 -6.04
C THR A 39 1.88 15.22 -4.57
N GLU A 40 2.42 14.22 -3.86
CA GLU A 40 3.41 14.55 -2.85
C GLU A 40 4.42 15.44 -3.57
N LYS A 41 4.47 16.73 -3.23
CA LYS A 41 5.43 17.68 -3.80
C LYS A 41 6.81 17.20 -3.35
N TYR A 42 7.36 16.22 -4.07
CA TYR A 42 8.69 15.71 -3.79
C TYR A 42 9.62 16.90 -3.89
N THR A 43 10.26 17.22 -2.77
CA THR A 43 11.33 18.21 -2.76
C THR A 43 12.38 17.76 -3.77
N LEU A 44 13.09 18.69 -4.41
CA LEU A 44 14.11 18.33 -5.42
C LEU A 44 15.13 17.32 -4.85
N GLY A 45 15.41 17.40 -3.55
CA GLY A 45 16.23 16.44 -2.81
C GLY A 45 15.64 15.03 -2.75
N GLN A 46 14.33 14.88 -2.52
CA GLN A 46 13.67 13.56 -2.51
C GLN A 46 13.66 12.91 -3.90
N ARG A 47 13.48 13.69 -4.98
CA ARG A 47 13.58 13.15 -6.36
C ARG A 47 15.00 12.74 -6.70
N ALA A 48 16.00 13.53 -6.31
CA ALA A 48 17.39 13.20 -6.51
C ALA A 48 17.81 11.95 -5.73
N ALA A 49 17.40 11.85 -4.46
CA ALA A 49 17.65 10.67 -3.64
C ALA A 49 17.05 9.39 -4.25
N ASP A 50 15.87 9.47 -4.86
CA ASP A 50 15.23 8.31 -5.52
C ASP A 50 15.93 7.88 -6.79
N ALA A 51 16.38 8.86 -7.58
CA ALA A 51 17.16 8.58 -8.77
C ALA A 51 18.50 7.93 -8.38
N ILE A 52 19.17 8.46 -7.35
CA ILE A 52 20.44 7.92 -6.84
C ILE A 52 20.23 6.52 -6.26
N ALA A 53 19.18 6.29 -5.46
CA ALA A 53 18.90 4.98 -4.86
C ALA A 53 18.61 3.91 -5.94
N LYS A 54 17.83 4.27 -6.98
CA LYS A 54 17.55 3.37 -8.11
C LYS A 54 18.79 3.07 -8.94
N PHE A 55 19.66 4.07 -9.13
CA PHE A 55 20.91 3.90 -9.87
C PHE A 55 21.93 3.07 -9.09
N ALA A 56 22.16 3.39 -7.81
CA ALA A 56 23.08 2.69 -6.93
C ALA A 56 22.64 1.25 -6.62
N GLY A 57 21.34 0.96 -6.66
CA GLY A 57 20.79 -0.40 -6.51
C GLY A 57 20.82 -1.27 -7.77
N SER A 58 21.34 -0.78 -8.89
CA SER A 58 21.36 -1.52 -10.16
C SER A 58 22.56 -2.48 -10.26
N TRP A 59 22.33 -3.68 -10.80
CA TRP A 59 23.38 -4.65 -11.10
C TRP A 59 24.47 -4.07 -12.02
N ALA A 60 24.10 -3.23 -12.99
CA ALA A 60 25.07 -2.60 -13.90
C ALA A 60 26.01 -1.63 -13.16
N PHE A 61 25.51 -0.93 -12.14
CA PHE A 61 26.31 -0.03 -11.32
C PHE A 61 27.34 -0.81 -10.49
N ILE A 62 26.94 -1.94 -9.90
CA ILE A 62 27.85 -2.79 -9.12
C ILE A 62 29.02 -3.26 -9.98
N PHE A 63 28.76 -3.80 -11.17
CA PHE A 63 29.84 -4.26 -12.06
C PHE A 63 30.74 -3.13 -12.54
N ALA A 64 30.17 -1.98 -12.92
CA ALA A 64 30.95 -0.81 -13.32
C ALA A 64 31.83 -0.29 -12.17
N PHE A 65 31.28 -0.19 -10.96
CA PHE A 65 31.99 0.25 -9.76
C PHE A 65 33.15 -0.70 -9.41
N THR A 66 32.91 -2.00 -9.39
CA THR A 66 33.96 -3.01 -9.17
C THR A 66 35.04 -2.93 -10.26
N GLY A 67 34.66 -2.73 -11.52
CA GLY A 67 35.61 -2.55 -12.62
C GLY A 67 36.52 -1.33 -12.42
N VAL A 68 35.97 -0.20 -11.99
CA VAL A 68 36.74 1.01 -11.67
C VAL A 68 37.71 0.77 -10.51
N LEU A 69 37.29 0.05 -9.46
CA LEU A 69 38.17 -0.28 -8.34
C LEU A 69 39.35 -1.17 -8.79
N ILE A 70 39.08 -2.21 -9.58
CA ILE A 70 40.14 -3.07 -10.12
C ILE A 70 41.08 -2.27 -11.01
N LEU A 71 40.54 -1.43 -11.89
CA LEU A 71 41.34 -0.57 -12.75
C LEU A 71 42.23 0.38 -11.93
N TRP A 72 41.70 0.99 -10.88
CA TRP A 72 42.46 1.84 -9.96
C TRP A 72 43.62 1.09 -9.31
N MET A 73 43.36 -0.12 -8.80
CA MET A 73 44.39 -0.96 -8.19
C MET A 73 45.47 -1.34 -9.20
N VAL A 74 45.08 -1.74 -10.42
CA VAL A 74 46.02 -2.11 -11.50
C VAL A 74 46.90 -0.92 -11.89
N VAL A 75 46.31 0.26 -12.14
CA VAL A 75 47.06 1.46 -12.52
C VAL A 75 48.06 1.86 -11.44
N ASN A 76 47.64 1.89 -10.17
CA ASN A 76 48.54 2.25 -9.06
C ASN A 76 49.62 1.20 -8.79
N THR A 77 49.31 -0.09 -9.01
CA THR A 77 50.31 -1.16 -8.89
C THR A 77 51.38 -1.07 -9.97
N ILE A 78 50.98 -0.79 -11.22
CA ILE A 78 51.92 -0.64 -12.36
C ILE A 78 52.80 0.60 -12.21
N LEU A 79 52.25 1.71 -11.70
CA LEU A 79 53.01 2.95 -11.49
C LEU A 79 54.05 2.85 -10.36
N ALA A 80 53.93 1.85 -9.46
CA ALA A 80 54.85 1.48 -8.38
C ALA A 80 55.53 2.67 -7.67
N SER A 81 56.63 3.18 -8.22
CA SER A 81 57.43 4.28 -7.65
C SER A 81 56.81 5.68 -7.81
N ASN A 82 55.90 5.89 -8.76
CA ASN A 82 55.14 7.14 -8.96
C ASN A 82 53.64 6.97 -8.63
N ALA A 83 53.28 5.92 -7.89
CA ALA A 83 51.89 5.63 -7.56
C ALA A 83 51.31 6.71 -6.65
N PHE A 84 50.11 7.18 -6.97
CA PHE A 84 49.37 8.14 -6.15
C PHE A 84 48.79 7.47 -4.90
N ASP A 85 48.45 6.17 -5.00
CA ASP A 85 47.94 5.35 -3.90
C ASP A 85 48.68 3.98 -3.90
N PRO A 86 49.92 3.92 -3.39
CA PRO A 86 50.69 2.67 -3.33
C PRO A 86 50.05 1.66 -2.36
N TYR A 87 50.30 0.38 -2.60
CA TYR A 87 49.86 -0.69 -1.71
C TYR A 87 50.30 -0.38 -0.26
N PRO A 88 49.39 -0.33 0.74
CA PRO A 88 48.08 -1.01 0.82
C PRO A 88 46.82 -0.21 0.41
N PHE A 89 46.91 0.80 -0.46
CA PHE A 89 45.79 1.59 -0.98
C PHE A 89 45.01 2.39 0.09
N ILE A 90 45.69 3.26 0.82
CA ILE A 90 45.11 4.01 1.94
C ILE A 90 44.00 4.97 1.48
N LEU A 91 44.14 5.58 0.30
CA LEU A 91 43.16 6.54 -0.21
C LEU A 91 41.89 5.82 -0.68
N LEU A 92 42.05 4.72 -1.40
CA LEU A 92 40.91 3.89 -1.81
C LEU A 92 40.13 3.39 -0.59
N ASN A 93 40.82 2.94 0.46
CA ASN A 93 40.18 2.49 1.69
C ASN A 93 39.41 3.63 2.40
N LEU A 94 40.00 4.83 2.47
CA LEU A 94 39.34 6.00 3.05
C LEU A 94 38.07 6.37 2.28
N VAL A 95 38.14 6.39 0.95
CA VAL A 95 36.99 6.71 0.09
C VAL A 95 35.89 5.67 0.25
N LEU A 96 36.22 4.38 0.20
CA LEU A 96 35.24 3.30 0.40
C LEU A 96 34.57 3.39 1.77
N SER A 97 35.33 3.70 2.82
CA SER A 97 34.79 3.85 4.17
C SER A 97 33.80 5.03 4.26
N CYS A 98 34.14 6.17 3.65
CA CYS A 98 33.24 7.33 3.59
C CYS A 98 31.95 7.02 2.80
N VAL A 99 32.09 6.35 1.66
CA VAL A 99 30.96 5.92 0.82
C VAL A 99 30.04 4.98 1.61
N ALA A 100 30.60 3.97 2.29
CA ALA A 100 29.82 3.03 3.11
C ALA A 100 29.09 3.73 4.28
N ALA A 101 29.75 4.70 4.93
CA ALA A 101 29.15 5.45 6.03
C ALA A 101 27.91 6.25 5.60
N ILE A 102 27.90 6.79 4.38
CA ILE A 102 26.75 7.52 3.82
C ILE A 102 25.69 6.55 3.26
N GLN A 103 26.09 5.36 2.79
CA GLN A 103 25.16 4.37 2.26
C GLN A 103 24.17 3.85 3.31
N ALA A 104 24.62 3.54 4.52
CA ALA A 104 23.75 3.00 5.58
C ALA A 104 22.51 3.88 5.89
N PRO A 105 22.63 5.18 6.17
CA PRO A 105 21.47 6.04 6.40
C PRO A 105 20.64 6.27 5.13
N LEU A 106 21.25 6.32 3.94
CA LEU A 106 20.49 6.42 2.68
C LEU A 106 19.61 5.19 2.46
N ILE A 107 20.15 4.00 2.70
CA ILE A 107 19.39 2.75 2.63
C ILE A 107 18.26 2.77 3.67
N MET A 108 18.56 3.15 4.91
CA MET A 108 17.57 3.24 5.99
C MET A 108 16.45 4.25 5.68
N MET A 109 16.79 5.42 5.12
CA MET A 109 15.79 6.40 4.66
C MET A 109 14.93 5.84 3.53
N SER A 110 15.54 5.10 2.59
CA SER A 110 14.80 4.47 1.49
C SER A 110 13.85 3.37 1.98
N GLN A 111 14.28 2.60 2.99
CA GLN A 111 13.51 1.54 3.63
C GLN A 111 12.34 2.12 4.43
N ASN A 112 12.60 3.09 5.32
CA ASN A 112 11.57 3.74 6.13
C ASN A 112 10.43 4.31 5.27
N ARG A 113 10.76 4.86 4.08
CA ARG A 113 9.74 5.35 3.15
C ARG A 113 8.98 4.23 2.43
N GLN A 114 9.62 3.10 2.11
CA GLN A 114 8.90 1.95 1.56
C GLN A 114 7.97 1.34 2.61
N GLU A 115 8.43 1.16 3.84
CA GLU A 115 7.63 0.68 4.96
C GLU A 115 6.41 1.56 5.24
N GLU A 116 6.57 2.89 5.16
CA GLU A 116 5.43 3.79 5.32
C GLU A 116 4.39 3.61 4.21
N LYS A 117 4.82 3.44 2.95
CA LYS A 117 3.92 3.16 1.82
C LYS A 117 3.22 1.82 2.00
N ASP A 118 3.94 0.79 2.43
CA ASP A 118 3.41 -0.54 2.66
C ASP A 118 2.42 -0.56 3.83
N ARG A 119 2.70 0.20 4.90
CA ARG A 119 1.77 0.38 6.03
C ARG A 119 0.47 1.01 5.57
N ARG A 120 0.53 2.10 4.79
CA ARG A 120 -0.70 2.75 4.26
C ARG A 120 -1.50 1.81 3.35
N ARG A 121 -0.83 0.99 2.53
CA ARG A 121 -1.50 -0.04 1.71
C ARG A 121 -2.21 -1.07 2.59
N ALA A 122 -1.52 -1.60 3.60
CA ALA A 122 -2.10 -2.57 4.52
C ALA A 122 -3.31 -2.01 5.29
N GLU A 123 -3.25 -0.74 5.73
CA GLU A 123 -4.39 -0.07 6.37
C GLU A 123 -5.58 0.08 5.43
N ASN A 124 -5.34 0.40 4.15
CA ASN A 124 -6.40 0.48 3.15
C ASN A 124 -7.01 -0.89 2.85
N ASP A 125 -6.19 -1.91 2.67
CA ASP A 125 -6.64 -3.29 2.44
C ASP A 125 -7.49 -3.79 3.62
N TYR A 126 -7.09 -3.47 4.85
CA TYR A 126 -7.87 -3.78 6.05
C TYR A 126 -9.27 -3.11 6.03
N LYS A 127 -9.35 -1.82 5.67
CA LYS A 127 -10.63 -1.09 5.58
C LYS A 127 -11.53 -1.67 4.49
N VAL A 128 -10.96 -2.01 3.33
CA VAL A 128 -11.71 -2.66 2.24
C VAL A 128 -12.24 -4.01 2.69
N ASN A 129 -11.42 -4.83 3.33
CA ASN A 129 -11.83 -6.14 3.82
C ASN A 129 -12.96 -6.05 4.86
N LEU A 130 -12.86 -5.11 5.80
CA LEU A 130 -13.92 -4.86 6.78
C LEU A 130 -15.23 -4.42 6.11
N LYS A 131 -15.15 -3.55 5.10
CA LYS A 131 -16.32 -3.12 4.33
C LYS A 131 -16.96 -4.30 3.58
N THR A 132 -16.15 -5.17 2.99
CA THR A 132 -16.62 -6.38 2.33
C THR A 132 -17.32 -7.33 3.31
N GLU A 133 -16.77 -7.50 4.50
CA GLU A 133 -17.39 -8.32 5.56
C GLU A 133 -18.79 -7.81 5.94
N ILE A 134 -18.93 -6.50 6.20
CA ILE A 134 -20.23 -5.88 6.52
C ILE A 134 -21.22 -6.03 5.35
N MET A 135 -20.75 -5.87 4.11
CA MET A 135 -21.61 -6.01 2.93
C MET A 135 -22.09 -7.46 2.73
N ILE A 136 -21.26 -8.45 3.06
CA ILE A 136 -21.64 -9.86 3.02
C ILE A 136 -22.70 -10.16 4.10
N GLU A 137 -22.56 -9.58 5.29
CA GLU A 137 -23.56 -9.73 6.36
C GLU A 137 -24.91 -9.13 5.95
N ASP A 138 -24.92 -7.91 5.40
CA ASP A 138 -26.16 -7.29 4.88
C ASP A 138 -26.77 -8.09 3.72
N LEU A 139 -25.93 -8.63 2.83
CA LEU A 139 -26.40 -9.50 1.74
C LEU A 139 -27.01 -10.79 2.28
N TYR A 140 -26.41 -11.40 3.31
CA TYR A 140 -26.93 -12.59 3.97
C TYR A 140 -28.32 -12.35 4.58
N ASP A 141 -28.51 -11.20 5.24
CA ASP A 141 -29.81 -10.81 5.80
C ASP A 141 -30.87 -10.60 4.71
N LYS A 142 -30.52 -9.92 3.62
CA LYS A 142 -31.42 -9.74 2.47
C LYS A 142 -31.81 -11.07 1.83
N VAL A 143 -30.86 -11.99 1.66
CA VAL A 143 -31.12 -13.34 1.11
C VAL A 143 -32.07 -14.10 2.03
N ASN A 144 -31.84 -14.10 3.34
CA ASN A 144 -32.75 -14.75 4.30
C ASN A 144 -34.15 -14.14 4.28
N ALA A 145 -34.26 -12.82 4.16
CA ALA A 145 -35.56 -12.16 4.02
C ALA A 145 -36.30 -12.58 2.74
N ILE A 146 -35.59 -12.79 1.63
CA ILE A 146 -36.16 -13.29 0.38
C ILE A 146 -36.61 -14.75 0.54
N LEU A 147 -35.79 -15.61 1.15
CA LEU A 147 -36.13 -17.01 1.41
C LEU A 147 -37.37 -17.14 2.31
N ALA A 148 -37.47 -16.30 3.35
CA ALA A 148 -38.65 -16.24 4.20
C ALA A 148 -39.92 -15.84 3.42
N LYS A 149 -39.81 -14.88 2.49
CA LYS A 149 -40.93 -14.52 1.61
C LYS A 149 -41.32 -15.66 0.65
N GLN A 150 -40.35 -16.37 0.08
CA GLN A 150 -40.61 -17.50 -0.82
C GLN A 150 -41.36 -18.63 -0.10
N SER A 151 -40.86 -19.07 1.06
CA SER A 151 -41.53 -20.10 1.87
C SER A 151 -42.95 -19.71 2.30
N ALA A 152 -43.19 -18.43 2.60
CA ALA A 152 -44.54 -17.94 2.88
C ALA A 152 -45.45 -17.96 1.63
N LEU A 153 -44.91 -17.67 0.44
CA LEU A 153 -45.64 -17.78 -0.82
C LEU A 153 -45.98 -19.24 -1.14
N GLU A 154 -45.01 -20.15 -1.01
CA GLU A 154 -45.19 -21.58 -1.25
C GLU A 154 -46.30 -22.16 -0.36
N LYS A 155 -46.32 -21.81 0.94
CA LYS A 155 -47.42 -22.21 1.83
C LYS A 155 -48.78 -21.74 1.33
N LYS A 156 -48.89 -20.48 0.89
CA LYS A 156 -50.16 -19.94 0.38
C LYS A 156 -50.60 -20.62 -0.91
N LEU A 157 -49.66 -20.99 -1.78
CA LEU A 157 -49.96 -21.74 -3.01
C LEU A 157 -50.48 -23.15 -2.68
N LEU A 158 -49.84 -23.85 -1.74
CA LEU A 158 -50.29 -25.17 -1.28
C LEU A 158 -51.68 -25.12 -0.63
N GLU A 159 -51.95 -24.11 0.21
CA GLU A 159 -53.27 -23.88 0.81
C GLU A 159 -54.34 -23.57 -0.25
N GLN A 160 -53.99 -22.88 -1.34
CA GLN A 160 -54.89 -22.63 -2.47
C GLN A 160 -55.17 -23.89 -3.30
N GLU A 161 -54.17 -24.75 -3.52
CA GLU A 161 -54.36 -26.04 -4.20
C GLU A 161 -55.25 -26.99 -3.39
N GLU A 162 -55.13 -27.00 -2.05
CA GLU A 162 -55.96 -27.83 -1.19
C GLU A 162 -57.43 -27.38 -1.14
N ASN A 163 -57.69 -26.07 -1.32
CA ASN A 163 -59.04 -25.48 -1.33
C ASN A 163 -59.70 -25.40 -2.71
N GLN A 164 -59.04 -25.85 -3.78
CA GLN A 164 -59.70 -25.97 -5.08
C GLN A 164 -60.53 -27.27 -5.14
N PRO A 165 -61.83 -27.20 -5.48
CA PRO A 165 -62.64 -28.41 -5.63
C PRO A 165 -62.06 -29.25 -6.78
N LYS A 166 -61.73 -30.52 -6.49
CA LYS A 166 -61.39 -31.48 -7.53
C LYS A 166 -62.54 -31.57 -8.55
N PRO A 167 -62.24 -31.57 -9.85
CA PRO A 167 -63.25 -31.69 -10.90
C PRO A 167 -64.04 -33.01 -10.80
#